data_AF-A0A226HL27-F1
#
_entry.id   AF-A0A226HL27-F1
#
_cell.length_a   1.000
_cell.length_b   1.000
_cell.length_c   1.000
_cell.angle_alpha   90.00
_cell.angle_beta   90.00
_cell.angle_gamma   90.00
#
_symmetry.space_group_name_H-M   'P 1'
#
loop_
_entity.id
_entity.type
_entity.pdbx_description
1 polymer ?
#
loop_
_entity_poly.entity_id
_entity_poly.type
_entity_poly.pdbx_seq_one_letter_code
_entity_poly.pdbx_strand_id
1 'polypeptide(L)'
;MKFKNLVLLLILVVNFSFGQGNIKLTSYYGSSNQETQKILDFENINIEQLDFEAKDLKGKQYLINIQEFTDGKLVNKSVLFDGFEGDYFKIKGNKESLNFLFKMTDGKLKAQIACSRFSSKKSYFDLKDNADNYALKDFFGSKKELFLDPTQETAILAIITPTKLDNGNSSYCEVVQSNVKPEKLGEHFKIPHYFLITILFK
;
A
#
# COMPACT_ATOMS: atom_id res chain seq x y z
N MET A 1 23.09 1.87 56.11
CA MET A 1 22.77 0.65 55.34
C MET A 1 21.44 0.84 54.58
N LYS A 2 21.37 1.78 53.61
CA LYS A 2 20.08 2.19 52.99
C LYS A 2 20.16 2.55 51.50
N PHE A 3 21.19 2.12 50.78
CA PHE A 3 21.33 2.40 49.34
C PHE A 3 21.43 1.15 48.46
N LYS A 4 21.41 -0.05 49.03
CA LYS A 4 21.53 -1.31 48.26
C LYS A 4 20.18 -1.87 47.77
N ASN A 5 19.05 -1.46 48.36
CA ASN A 5 17.74 -2.00 48.02
C ASN A 5 16.96 -1.17 46.99
N LEU A 6 17.44 0.03 46.62
CA LEU A 6 16.76 0.87 45.63
C LEU A 6 17.12 0.49 44.18
N VAL A 7 18.27 -0.16 43.96
CA VAL A 7 18.72 -0.54 42.61
C VAL A 7 17.97 -1.77 42.08
N LEU A 8 17.41 -2.61 42.96
CA LEU A 8 16.68 -3.81 42.54
C LEU A 8 15.26 -3.51 42.03
N LEU A 9 14.69 -2.34 42.34
CA LEU A 9 13.33 -1.98 41.90
C LEU A 9 13.29 -1.37 40.48
N LEU A 10 14.43 -0.92 39.95
CA LEU A 10 14.50 -0.30 38.62
C LEU A 10 14.61 -1.30 37.45
N ILE A 11 14.89 -2.58 37.74
CA ILE A 11 15.11 -3.61 36.70
C ILE A 11 13.78 -4.26 36.25
N LEU A 12 12.68 -4.02 36.96
CA LEU A 12 11.36 -4.61 36.66
C LEU A 12 10.51 -3.82 35.65
N VAL A 13 10.96 -2.67 35.16
CA VAL A 13 10.19 -1.85 34.20
C VAL A 13 10.64 -2.05 32.74
N VAL A 14 11.57 -2.96 32.46
CA VAL A 14 12.13 -3.15 31.11
C VAL A 14 11.40 -4.23 30.28
N ASN A 15 10.25 -4.72 30.73
CA ASN A 15 9.42 -5.63 29.94
C ASN A 15 8.12 -4.95 29.53
N PHE A 16 7.76 -5.13 28.25
CA PHE A 16 6.58 -4.61 27.54
C PHE A 16 6.74 -3.27 26.79
N SER A 17 7.62 -3.23 25.80
CA SER A 17 7.43 -2.32 24.64
C SER A 17 7.70 -2.96 23.27
N PHE A 18 7.65 -4.29 23.18
CA PHE A 18 7.64 -5.03 21.90
C PHE A 18 6.26 -5.64 21.64
N GLY A 19 5.22 -4.81 21.70
CA GLY A 19 3.83 -5.24 21.52
C GLY A 19 2.90 -4.15 20.99
N GLN A 20 3.41 -3.11 20.33
CA GLN A 20 2.54 -2.24 19.53
C GLN A 20 2.11 -3.07 18.31
N GLY A 21 0.81 -3.29 18.17
CA GLY A 21 0.23 -4.33 17.31
C GLY A 21 0.53 -4.12 15.83
N ASN A 22 1.56 -4.78 15.32
CA ASN A 22 1.84 -4.78 13.89
C ASN A 22 0.70 -5.47 13.13
N ILE A 23 0.21 -4.83 12.08
CA ILE A 23 -0.77 -5.43 11.16
C ILE A 23 0.01 -6.26 10.15
N LYS A 24 -0.19 -7.58 10.17
CA LYS A 24 0.35 -8.48 9.16
C LYS A 24 -0.40 -8.24 7.85
N LEU A 25 0.36 -8.07 6.77
CA LEU A 25 -0.13 -7.87 5.42
C LEU A 25 0.32 -9.04 4.54
N THR A 26 -0.61 -9.63 3.79
CA THR A 26 -0.34 -10.58 2.71
C THR A 26 -0.99 -10.10 1.42
N SER A 27 -0.39 -10.46 0.29
CA SER A 27 -0.72 -9.93 -1.04
C SER A 27 -0.99 -11.07 -2.02
N TYR A 28 -1.97 -10.87 -2.91
CA TYR A 28 -2.34 -11.78 -3.97
C TYR A 28 -2.66 -10.99 -5.23
N TYR A 29 -1.75 -11.04 -6.21
CA TYR A 29 -1.90 -10.37 -7.49
C TYR A 29 -2.74 -11.20 -8.48
N GLY A 30 -3.65 -10.52 -9.17
CA GLY A 30 -4.36 -11.03 -10.34
C GLY A 30 -5.40 -12.12 -10.02
N SER A 31 -5.61 -13.00 -11.01
CA SER A 31 -6.58 -14.09 -10.95
C SER A 31 -5.87 -15.44 -11.11
N SER A 32 -6.26 -16.42 -10.30
CA SER A 32 -5.80 -17.81 -10.46
C SER A 32 -6.40 -18.48 -11.70
N ASN A 33 -7.52 -17.98 -12.24
CA ASN A 33 -8.06 -18.41 -13.51
C ASN A 33 -7.29 -17.76 -14.67
N GLN A 34 -6.66 -18.59 -15.52
CA GLN A 34 -5.78 -18.14 -16.60
C GLN A 34 -6.49 -17.34 -17.69
N GLU A 35 -7.74 -17.68 -18.04
CA GLU A 35 -8.50 -16.95 -19.06
C GLU A 35 -8.85 -15.56 -18.55
N THR A 36 -9.25 -15.47 -17.29
CA THR A 36 -9.50 -14.19 -16.62
C THR A 36 -8.23 -13.37 -16.56
N GLN A 37 -7.09 -13.95 -16.17
CA GLN A 37 -5.81 -13.24 -16.13
C GLN A 37 -5.43 -12.67 -17.50
N LYS A 38 -5.59 -13.44 -18.58
CA LYS A 38 -5.32 -12.95 -19.94
C LYS A 38 -6.19 -11.76 -20.32
N ILE A 39 -7.46 -11.75 -19.90
CA ILE A 39 -8.36 -10.60 -20.14
C ILE A 39 -7.91 -9.39 -19.32
N LEU A 40 -7.53 -9.59 -18.04
CA LEU A 40 -7.01 -8.53 -17.19
C LEU A 40 -5.76 -7.89 -17.80
N ASP A 41 -4.80 -8.72 -18.25
CA ASP A 41 -3.57 -8.26 -18.88
C ASP A 41 -3.86 -7.51 -20.19
N PHE A 42 -4.73 -8.06 -21.04
CA PHE A 42 -5.12 -7.44 -22.31
C PHE A 42 -5.78 -6.07 -22.13
N GLU A 43 -6.60 -5.92 -21.08
CA GLU A 43 -7.31 -4.68 -20.76
C GLU A 43 -6.50 -3.73 -19.86
N ASN A 44 -5.25 -4.06 -19.53
CA ASN A 44 -4.40 -3.33 -18.58
C ASN A 44 -5.12 -3.07 -17.24
N ILE A 45 -5.76 -4.11 -16.73
CA ILE A 45 -6.44 -4.16 -15.43
C ILE A 45 -5.54 -4.89 -14.44
N ASN A 46 -5.22 -4.21 -13.36
CA ASN A 46 -4.46 -4.76 -12.25
C ASN A 46 -5.40 -4.94 -11.06
N ILE A 47 -5.41 -6.15 -10.49
CA ILE A 47 -6.16 -6.47 -9.27
C ILE A 47 -5.15 -6.96 -8.24
N GLU A 48 -5.16 -6.33 -7.08
CA GLU A 48 -4.32 -6.72 -5.96
C GLU A 48 -5.18 -6.92 -4.72
N GLN A 49 -5.25 -8.14 -4.21
CA GLN A 49 -5.91 -8.40 -2.94
C GLN A 49 -4.89 -8.29 -1.81
N LEU A 50 -5.18 -7.42 -0.86
CA LEU A 50 -4.42 -7.29 0.38
C LEU A 50 -5.25 -7.79 1.56
N ASP A 51 -4.68 -8.75 2.29
CA ASP A 51 -5.24 -9.31 3.49
C ASP A 51 -4.50 -8.76 4.71
N PHE A 52 -5.25 -8.15 5.62
CA PHE A 52 -4.77 -7.54 6.85
C PHE A 52 -5.15 -8.42 8.05
N GLU A 53 -4.21 -8.73 8.92
CA GLU A 53 -4.44 -9.53 10.12
C GLU A 53 -3.75 -8.92 11.36
N ALA A 54 -4.54 -8.63 12.39
CA ALA A 54 -4.05 -8.19 13.70
C ALA A 54 -5.06 -8.48 14.82
N LYS A 55 -4.57 -8.72 16.04
CA LYS A 55 -5.42 -9.03 17.21
C LYS A 55 -6.39 -7.88 17.55
N ASP A 56 -5.95 -6.65 17.36
CA ASP A 56 -6.67 -5.41 17.64
C ASP A 56 -7.28 -4.75 16.39
N LEU A 57 -7.39 -5.50 15.27
CA LEU A 57 -8.00 -5.00 14.04
C LEU A 57 -9.52 -4.80 14.17
N LYS A 58 -10.17 -5.59 15.03
CA LYS A 58 -11.61 -5.55 15.22
C LYS A 58 -12.06 -4.19 15.76
N GLY A 59 -13.04 -3.59 15.10
CA GLY A 59 -13.59 -2.29 15.45
C GLY A 59 -12.83 -1.11 14.86
N LYS A 60 -11.63 -1.31 14.30
CA LYS A 60 -10.89 -0.27 13.58
C LYS A 60 -11.59 0.08 12.27
N GLN A 61 -11.31 1.28 11.80
CA GLN A 61 -11.65 1.78 10.48
C GLN A 61 -10.36 2.12 9.73
N TYR A 62 -10.45 2.34 8.42
CA TYR A 62 -9.29 2.68 7.61
C TYR A 62 -9.63 3.77 6.58
N LEU A 63 -8.63 4.60 6.30
CA LEU A 63 -8.63 5.58 5.22
C LEU A 63 -7.60 5.15 4.19
N ILE A 64 -8.03 5.12 2.92
CA ILE A 64 -7.15 4.81 1.80
C ILE A 64 -7.03 6.04 0.93
N ASN A 65 -5.80 6.48 0.72
CA ASN A 65 -5.48 7.59 -0.15
C ASN A 65 -4.68 7.12 -1.36
N ILE A 66 -4.71 7.95 -2.38
CA ILE A 66 -3.75 7.94 -3.48
C ILE A 66 -2.98 9.25 -3.48
N GLN A 67 -1.67 9.14 -3.60
CA GLN A 67 -0.73 10.25 -3.64
C GLN A 67 -0.06 10.26 -5.00
N GLU A 68 -0.18 11.35 -5.74
CA GLU A 68 0.44 11.54 -7.05
C GLU A 68 1.78 12.28 -6.88
N PHE A 69 2.80 11.77 -7.54
CA PHE A 69 4.13 12.33 -7.55
C PHE A 69 4.59 12.64 -8.96
N THR A 70 5.28 13.76 -9.12
CA THR A 70 5.97 14.13 -10.36
C THR A 70 7.39 14.57 -10.02
N ASP A 71 8.37 14.01 -10.72
CA ASP A 71 9.80 14.27 -10.47
C ASP A 71 10.19 14.12 -8.98
N GLY A 72 9.64 13.10 -8.32
CA GLY A 72 9.87 12.81 -6.90
C GLY A 72 9.20 13.77 -5.90
N LYS A 73 8.31 14.67 -6.35
CA LYS A 73 7.56 15.60 -5.48
C LYS A 73 6.09 15.25 -5.46
N LEU A 74 5.49 15.26 -4.27
CA LEU A 74 4.04 15.12 -4.10
C LEU A 74 3.33 16.31 -4.75
N VAL A 75 2.45 16.05 -5.71
CA VAL A 75 1.68 17.08 -6.42
C VAL A 75 0.19 17.02 -6.09
N ASN A 76 -0.33 15.86 -5.71
CA ASN A 76 -1.72 15.70 -5.33
C ASN A 76 -1.90 14.57 -4.30
N LYS A 77 -2.90 14.70 -3.44
CA LYS A 77 -3.36 13.64 -2.53
C LYS A 77 -4.87 13.61 -2.59
N SER A 78 -5.45 12.42 -2.78
CA SER A 78 -6.90 12.25 -2.91
C SER A 78 -7.36 11.00 -2.15
N VAL A 79 -8.59 11.04 -1.65
CA VAL A 79 -9.19 9.91 -0.92
C VAL A 79 -9.79 8.91 -1.91
N LEU A 80 -9.36 7.65 -1.84
CA LEU A 80 -9.97 6.55 -2.58
C LEU A 80 -11.13 5.91 -1.78
N PHE A 81 -10.99 5.83 -0.46
CA PHE A 81 -12.01 5.31 0.44
C PHE A 81 -11.85 5.91 1.83
N ASP A 82 -12.94 6.43 2.40
CA ASP A 82 -13.01 6.91 3.78
C ASP A 82 -13.90 6.00 4.64
N GLY A 83 -13.27 5.15 5.44
CA GLY A 83 -13.98 4.28 6.37
C GLY A 83 -14.52 5.00 7.60
N PHE A 84 -14.22 6.27 7.84
CA PHE A 84 -14.64 7.00 9.03
C PHE A 84 -16.04 7.62 8.93
N GLU A 85 -16.66 7.60 7.74
CA GLU A 85 -17.98 8.19 7.49
C GLU A 85 -19.12 7.50 8.26
N GLY A 86 -18.90 6.29 8.79
CA GLY A 86 -19.90 5.62 9.63
C GLY A 86 -19.49 4.26 10.17
N ASP A 87 -20.18 3.83 11.24
CA ASP A 87 -19.92 2.57 11.97
C ASP A 87 -20.02 1.32 11.09
N TYR A 88 -20.76 1.39 9.98
CA TYR A 88 -20.88 0.30 9.02
C TYR A 88 -19.53 -0.18 8.46
N PHE A 89 -18.55 0.73 8.36
CA PHE A 89 -17.23 0.45 7.80
C PHE A 89 -16.24 -0.13 8.82
N LYS A 90 -16.60 -0.22 10.10
CA LYS A 90 -15.77 -0.88 11.12
C LYS A 90 -15.47 -2.33 10.72
N ILE A 91 -14.23 -2.75 10.93
CA ILE A 91 -13.78 -4.11 10.70
C ILE A 91 -14.43 -5.03 11.74
N LYS A 92 -15.05 -6.13 11.29
CA LYS A 92 -15.85 -7.00 12.17
C LYS A 92 -15.03 -8.04 12.93
N GLY A 93 -13.82 -8.34 12.46
CA GLY A 93 -12.95 -9.38 13.02
C GLY A 93 -11.50 -8.95 13.14
N ASN A 94 -10.62 -9.91 13.38
CA ASN A 94 -9.16 -9.72 13.40
C ASN A 94 -8.52 -9.79 12.01
N LYS A 95 -9.34 -9.97 10.96
CA LYS A 95 -8.94 -10.02 9.56
C LYS A 95 -9.84 -9.12 8.72
N GLU A 96 -9.26 -8.45 7.73
CA GLU A 96 -9.99 -7.73 6.69
C GLU A 96 -9.27 -7.95 5.34
N SER A 97 -10.04 -8.19 4.29
CA SER A 97 -9.51 -8.38 2.93
C SER A 97 -10.03 -7.29 2.01
N LEU A 98 -9.13 -6.62 1.31
CA LEU A 98 -9.43 -5.52 0.39
C LEU A 98 -8.87 -5.83 -1.00
N ASN A 99 -9.70 -5.65 -2.01
CA ASN A 99 -9.30 -5.68 -3.41
C ASN A 99 -9.04 -4.25 -3.89
N PHE A 100 -7.85 -4.03 -4.42
CA PHE A 100 -7.44 -2.79 -5.08
C PHE A 100 -7.51 -3.03 -6.59
N LEU A 101 -8.48 -2.39 -7.24
CA LEU A 101 -8.71 -2.54 -8.68
C LEU A 101 -8.25 -1.29 -9.39
N PHE A 102 -7.30 -1.45 -10.30
CA PHE A 102 -6.77 -0.40 -11.15
C PHE A 102 -6.93 -0.76 -12.61
N LYS A 103 -7.30 0.22 -13.44
CA LYS A 103 -7.23 0.11 -14.90
C LYS A 103 -6.50 1.33 -15.44
N MET A 104 -5.46 1.11 -16.23
CA MET A 104 -4.75 2.17 -16.94
C MET A 104 -5.19 2.14 -18.40
N THR A 105 -5.93 3.16 -18.84
CA THR A 105 -6.49 3.21 -20.20
C THR A 105 -6.79 4.65 -20.59
N ASP A 106 -6.68 4.98 -21.88
CA ASP A 106 -7.01 6.30 -22.43
C ASP A 106 -6.37 7.48 -21.67
N GLY A 107 -5.09 7.33 -21.26
CA GLY A 107 -4.36 8.35 -20.50
C GLY A 107 -4.89 8.57 -19.09
N LYS A 108 -5.67 7.63 -18.54
CA LYS A 108 -6.24 7.71 -17.18
C LYS A 108 -5.95 6.47 -16.35
N LEU A 109 -5.70 6.68 -15.07
CA LEU A 109 -5.78 5.67 -14.03
C LEU A 109 -7.18 5.70 -13.44
N LYS A 110 -7.90 4.59 -13.60
CA LYS A 110 -9.17 4.33 -12.92
C LYS A 110 -8.92 3.45 -11.70
N ALA A 111 -9.34 3.90 -10.52
CA ALA A 111 -9.15 3.20 -9.25
C ALA A 111 -10.48 2.89 -8.55
N GLN A 112 -10.58 1.71 -7.94
CA GLN A 112 -11.68 1.33 -7.06
C GLN A 112 -11.18 0.39 -5.96
N ILE A 113 -11.67 0.59 -4.74
CA ILE A 113 -11.45 -0.33 -3.62
C ILE A 113 -12.72 -1.14 -3.41
N ALA A 114 -12.59 -2.45 -3.23
CA ALA A 114 -13.72 -3.32 -2.97
C ALA A 114 -13.42 -4.30 -1.84
N CYS A 115 -14.44 -4.68 -1.08
CA CYS A 115 -14.39 -5.78 -0.13
C CYS A 115 -15.68 -6.61 -0.29
N SER A 116 -15.86 -7.63 0.55
CA SER A 116 -17.06 -8.48 0.51
C SER A 116 -18.37 -7.74 0.83
N ARG A 117 -18.30 -6.55 1.45
CA ARG A 117 -19.45 -5.81 1.95
C ARG A 117 -19.81 -4.59 1.11
N PHE A 118 -18.83 -3.94 0.49
CA PHE A 118 -19.01 -2.69 -0.22
C PHE A 118 -17.89 -2.47 -1.25
N SER A 119 -18.11 -1.50 -2.13
CA SER A 119 -17.07 -0.95 -3.00
C SER A 119 -17.10 0.57 -2.95
N SER A 120 -15.93 1.18 -3.04
CA SER A 120 -15.80 2.63 -3.16
C SER A 120 -16.36 3.12 -4.49
N LYS A 121 -16.60 4.43 -4.59
CA LYS A 121 -16.75 5.09 -5.88
C LYS A 121 -15.52 4.85 -6.76
N LYS A 122 -15.72 4.85 -8.07
CA LYS A 122 -14.63 4.85 -9.04
C LYS A 122 -14.00 6.24 -9.06
N SER A 123 -12.69 6.30 -8.94
CA SER A 123 -11.89 7.52 -9.03
C SER A 123 -11.03 7.50 -10.28
N TYR A 124 -10.73 8.67 -10.84
CA TYR A 124 -10.02 8.81 -12.11
C TYR A 124 -8.91 9.86 -11.95
N PHE A 125 -7.71 9.52 -12.41
CA PHE A 125 -6.52 10.37 -12.36
C PHE A 125 -5.86 10.39 -13.73
N ASP A 126 -5.30 11.53 -14.11
CA ASP A 126 -4.63 11.65 -15.41
C ASP A 126 -3.23 11.03 -15.35
N LEU A 127 -2.86 10.31 -16.41
CA LEU A 127 -1.53 9.76 -16.60
C LEU A 127 -0.68 10.75 -17.42
N LYS A 128 0.60 10.88 -17.06
CA LYS A 128 1.56 11.75 -17.76
C LYS A 128 2.44 11.02 -18.77
N ASP A 129 2.18 9.73 -18.98
CA ASP A 129 2.86 8.86 -19.92
C ASP A 129 1.82 7.90 -20.54
N ASN A 130 2.22 7.08 -21.51
CA ASN A 130 1.37 6.03 -22.05
C ASN A 130 0.90 5.09 -20.93
N ALA A 131 -0.40 4.76 -20.92
CA ALA A 131 -1.01 3.84 -19.96
C ALA A 131 -0.28 2.50 -19.85
N ASP A 132 0.25 2.00 -20.97
CA ASP A 132 0.96 0.72 -21.03
C ASP A 132 2.35 0.75 -20.37
N ASN A 133 2.87 1.95 -20.09
CA ASN A 133 4.14 2.13 -19.38
C ASN A 133 3.97 2.05 -17.85
N TYR A 134 2.75 2.08 -17.33
CA TYR A 134 2.53 2.00 -15.89
C TYR A 134 2.40 0.55 -15.43
N ALA A 135 3.07 0.22 -14.34
CA ALA A 135 2.96 -1.08 -13.70
C ALA A 135 2.53 -0.91 -12.23
N LEU A 136 1.59 -1.75 -11.79
CA LEU A 136 1.29 -1.90 -10.37
C LEU A 136 2.42 -2.70 -9.70
N LYS A 137 2.80 -2.27 -8.49
CA LYS A 137 3.81 -2.91 -7.66
C LYS A 137 3.40 -2.91 -6.20
N ASP A 138 3.69 -4.02 -5.53
CA ASP A 138 3.68 -4.15 -4.08
C ASP A 138 5.08 -3.93 -3.48
N PHE A 139 5.16 -3.76 -2.15
CA PHE A 139 6.42 -3.56 -1.42
C PHE A 139 6.98 -4.84 -0.77
N PHE A 140 6.50 -6.03 -1.14
CA PHE A 140 6.90 -7.29 -0.51
C PHE A 140 8.28 -7.73 -0.98
N GLY A 141 8.64 -7.43 -2.23
CA GLY A 141 9.86 -7.94 -2.84
C GLY A 141 9.86 -9.47 -2.88
N SER A 142 10.79 -10.11 -2.16
CA SER A 142 10.83 -11.58 -2.03
C SER A 142 10.08 -12.12 -0.80
N LYS A 143 9.54 -11.23 0.05
CA LYS A 143 8.83 -11.62 1.27
C LYS A 143 7.42 -12.07 0.95
N LYS A 144 6.87 -12.95 1.79
CA LYS A 144 5.45 -13.35 1.72
C LYS A 144 4.54 -12.48 2.57
N GLU A 145 5.13 -11.75 3.52
CA GLU A 145 4.41 -11.01 4.56
C GLU A 145 5.14 -9.69 4.84
N LEU A 146 4.36 -8.63 5.05
CA LEU A 146 4.82 -7.35 5.57
C LEU A 146 4.11 -7.04 6.88
N PHE A 147 4.70 -6.14 7.67
CA PHE A 147 4.14 -5.70 8.94
C PHE A 147 4.01 -4.18 8.92
N LEU A 148 2.79 -3.69 9.09
CA LEU A 148 2.47 -2.27 9.11
C LEU A 148 2.35 -1.77 10.56
N ASP A 149 2.84 -0.56 10.80
CA ASP A 149 2.55 0.18 12.03
C ASP A 149 1.11 0.73 11.93
N PRO A 150 0.17 0.33 12.81
CA PRO A 150 -1.21 0.76 12.75
C PRO A 150 -1.41 2.25 13.07
N THR A 151 -0.37 2.94 13.58
CA THR A 151 -0.44 4.35 13.98
C THR A 151 0.00 5.30 12.87
N GLN A 152 0.55 4.78 11.78
CA GLN A 152 1.14 5.57 10.69
C GLN A 152 0.43 5.30 9.37
N GLU A 153 0.30 6.35 8.56
CA GLU A 153 -0.09 6.18 7.16
C GLU A 153 1.05 5.49 6.43
N THR A 154 0.77 4.33 5.83
CA THR A 154 1.80 3.49 5.19
C THR A 154 1.45 3.27 3.73
N ALA A 155 2.43 3.44 2.84
CA ALA A 155 2.29 3.05 1.44
C ALA A 155 2.28 1.52 1.31
N ILE A 156 1.28 1.01 0.59
CA ILE A 156 1.02 -0.42 0.43
C ILE A 156 1.16 -0.88 -1.02
N LEU A 157 0.91 0.03 -1.98
CA LEU A 157 1.09 -0.22 -3.41
C LEU A 157 1.67 1.02 -4.10
N ALA A 158 2.32 0.81 -5.23
CA ALA A 158 2.79 1.86 -6.12
C ALA A 158 2.35 1.57 -7.57
N ILE A 159 2.04 2.62 -8.31
CA ILE A 159 1.82 2.55 -9.77
C ILE A 159 2.89 3.43 -10.40
N ILE A 160 3.87 2.81 -11.06
CA ILE A 160 5.11 3.45 -11.49
C ILE A 160 5.33 3.32 -12.99
N THR A 161 5.95 4.34 -13.60
CA THR A 161 6.60 4.21 -14.91
C THR A 161 7.98 3.55 -14.76
N PRO A 162 8.58 2.99 -15.83
CA PRO A 162 9.90 2.39 -15.73
C PRO A 162 10.97 3.44 -15.39
N THR A 163 12.03 2.98 -14.73
CA THR A 163 13.28 3.73 -14.61
C THR A 163 14.04 3.63 -15.92
N LYS A 164 14.40 4.77 -16.52
CA LYS A 164 15.26 4.81 -17.71
C LYS A 164 16.72 4.72 -17.27
N LEU A 165 17.40 3.66 -17.73
CA LEU A 165 18.83 3.46 -17.52
C LEU A 165 19.63 4.18 -18.61
N ASP A 166 20.86 4.58 -18.30
CA ASP A 166 21.73 5.35 -19.20
C ASP A 166 22.06 4.61 -20.52
N ASN A 167 21.91 3.28 -20.54
CA ASN A 167 22.08 2.44 -21.72
C ASN A 167 20.82 2.30 -22.59
N GLY A 168 19.75 3.06 -22.29
CA GLY A 168 18.47 3.02 -23.00
C GLY A 168 17.51 1.91 -22.53
N ASN A 169 17.93 1.05 -21.60
CA ASN A 169 17.05 0.01 -21.05
C ASN A 169 16.10 0.59 -20.00
N SER A 170 14.95 -0.06 -19.82
CA SER A 170 13.93 0.31 -18.83
C SER A 170 13.80 -0.79 -17.78
N SER A 171 13.84 -0.44 -16.50
CA SER A 171 13.70 -1.40 -15.39
C SER A 171 12.58 -1.01 -14.44
N TYR A 172 11.76 -1.99 -14.08
CA TYR A 172 10.73 -1.89 -13.04
C TYR A 172 11.14 -2.57 -11.73
N CYS A 173 12.15 -3.46 -11.78
CA CYS A 173 12.48 -4.39 -10.69
C CYS A 173 13.29 -3.74 -9.56
N GLU A 174 14.12 -2.75 -9.88
CA GLU A 174 15.00 -2.10 -8.89
C GLU A 174 14.24 -1.20 -7.91
N VAL A 175 13.08 -0.68 -8.35
CA VAL A 175 12.37 0.39 -7.65
C VAL A 175 11.83 -0.09 -6.30
N VAL A 176 11.19 -1.26 -6.26
CA VAL A 176 10.30 -1.65 -5.16
C VAL A 176 10.91 -2.69 -4.22
N GLN A 177 12.00 -3.33 -4.65
CA GLN A 177 12.83 -4.21 -3.83
C GLN A 177 13.95 -3.46 -3.10
N SER A 178 14.01 -2.14 -3.27
CA SER A 178 15.00 -1.30 -2.62
C SER A 178 14.59 -0.92 -1.20
N ASN A 179 15.56 -0.66 -0.32
CA ASN A 179 15.31 -0.06 1.00
C ASN A 179 14.96 1.44 0.92
N VAL A 180 14.60 1.95 -0.26
CA VAL A 180 14.23 3.34 -0.48
C VAL A 180 12.80 3.54 0.02
N LYS A 181 12.57 4.62 0.77
CA LYS A 181 11.22 4.97 1.20
C LYS A 181 10.31 5.19 -0.02
N PRO A 182 9.05 4.73 -0.02
CA PRO A 182 8.13 4.90 -1.13
C PRO A 182 8.03 6.34 -1.66
N GLU A 183 8.01 7.33 -0.76
CA GLU A 183 7.96 8.76 -1.08
C GLU A 183 9.20 9.27 -1.85
N LYS A 184 10.29 8.50 -1.82
CA LYS A 184 11.61 8.85 -2.39
C LYS A 184 11.94 8.08 -3.66
N LEU A 185 11.02 7.26 -4.17
CA LEU A 185 11.24 6.47 -5.38
C LEU A 185 11.53 7.36 -6.59
N GLY A 186 10.78 8.45 -6.78
CA GLY A 186 11.01 9.36 -7.91
C GLY A 186 12.37 10.05 -7.87
N GLU A 187 12.83 10.46 -6.69
CA GLU A 187 14.14 11.11 -6.52
C GLU A 187 15.28 10.11 -6.79
N HIS A 188 15.17 8.90 -6.24
CA HIS A 188 16.23 7.90 -6.33
C HIS A 188 16.32 7.26 -7.73
N PHE A 189 15.17 6.90 -8.30
CA PHE A 189 15.07 6.16 -9.56
C PHE A 189 14.72 7.05 -10.76
N LYS A 190 14.66 8.37 -10.58
CA LYS A 190 14.32 9.33 -11.64
C LYS A 190 12.99 8.98 -12.34
N ILE A 191 12.00 8.54 -11.56
CA ILE A 191 10.67 8.19 -12.07
C ILE A 191 9.88 9.50 -12.28
N PRO A 192 9.52 9.84 -13.53
CA PRO A 192 8.92 11.14 -13.83
C PRO A 192 7.51 11.29 -13.27
N HIS A 193 6.74 10.20 -13.22
CA HIS A 193 5.37 10.22 -12.72
C HIS A 193 5.00 8.88 -12.07
N TYR A 194 4.44 8.93 -10.87
CA TYR A 194 3.98 7.74 -10.17
C TYR A 194 2.89 8.05 -9.15
N PHE A 195 2.18 7.01 -8.73
CA PHE A 195 1.21 7.06 -7.65
C PHE A 195 1.62 6.13 -6.52
N LEU A 196 1.36 6.54 -5.29
CA LEU A 196 1.41 5.69 -4.11
C LEU A 196 0.01 5.54 -3.54
N ILE A 197 -0.35 4.31 -3.20
CA ILE A 197 -1.58 4.01 -2.49
C ILE A 197 -1.20 3.79 -1.04
N THR A 198 -1.81 4.57 -0.16
CA THR A 198 -1.53 4.56 1.27
C THR A 198 -2.76 4.14 2.07
N ILE A 199 -2.53 3.52 3.22
CA ILE A 199 -3.57 3.15 4.18
C ILE A 199 -3.22 3.67 5.57
N LEU A 200 -4.23 4.14 6.29
CA LEU A 200 -4.15 4.51 7.69
C LEU A 200 -5.28 3.82 8.45
N PHE A 201 -4.94 3.04 9.46
CA PHE A 201 -5.92 2.47 10.39
C PHE A 201 -6.16 3.41 11.58
N LYS A 202 -7.39 3.48 12.08
CA LYS A 202 -7.70 4.07 13.39
C LYS A 202 -8.58 3.11 14.18
#